data_AF-A0A3N5WEI3-F1
#
_entry.id   AF-A0A3N5WEI3-F1
#
_cell.length_a   1.000
_cell.length_b   1.000
_cell.length_c   1.000
_cell.angle_alpha   90.00
_cell.angle_beta   90.00
_cell.angle_gamma   90.00
#
_symmetry.space_group_name_H-M   'P 1'
#
loop_
_entity.id
_entity.type
_entity.pdbx_description
1 polymer ?
#
loop_
_entity_poly.entity_id
_entity_poly.type
_entity_poly.pdbx_seq_one_letter_code
_entity_poly.pdbx_strand_id
1 'polypeptide(L)' 'PVLFDHGVDAVAGTTVVDVALTLRCLSEGANFRQIRGTRRLLMTRREG' A
#
# COMPACT_ATOMS: atom_id res chain seq x y z
N PRO A 1 -4.80 10.16 11.73
CA PRO A 1 -3.90 8.99 11.66
C PRO A 1 -2.67 9.31 12.49
N VAL A 2 -2.29 8.44 13.44
CA VAL A 2 -1.21 8.73 14.40
C VAL A 2 0.06 9.27 13.74
N LEU A 3 0.44 8.76 12.57
CA LEU A 3 1.60 9.26 11.81
C LEU A 3 1.51 10.75 11.46
N PHE A 4 0.33 11.24 11.05
CA PHE A 4 0.14 12.66 10.73
C PHE A 4 0.18 13.55 11.98
N ASP A 5 -0.18 13.02 13.14
CA ASP A 5 -0.08 13.73 14.42
C ASP A 5 1.39 13.88 14.87
N HIS A 6 2.30 13.08 14.29
CA HIS A 6 3.75 13.14 14.50
C HIS A 6 4.52 13.91 13.42
N GLY A 7 3.86 14.81 12.68
CA GLY A 7 4.51 15.67 11.69
C GLY A 7 4.80 15.02 10.34
N VAL A 8 4.23 13.85 10.05
CA VAL A 8 4.21 13.29 8.69
C VAL A 8 3.14 14.03 7.88
N ASP A 9 3.44 14.40 6.64
CA ASP A 9 2.49 15.10 5.75
C ASP A 9 1.81 14.17 4.74
N ALA A 10 2.52 13.12 4.34
CA ALA A 10 2.01 12.12 3.41
C ALA A 10 2.53 10.72 3.72
N VAL A 11 1.69 9.71 3.47
CA VAL A 11 2.02 8.29 3.55
C VAL A 11 1.77 7.67 2.19
N ALA A 12 2.84 7.25 1.52
CA ALA A 12 2.77 6.48 0.28
C ALA A 12 2.91 5.00 0.61
N GLY A 13 2.01 4.18 0.07
CA GLY A 13 1.99 2.75 0.35
C GLY A 13 1.23 1.97 -0.69
N THR A 14 0.98 0.71 -0.37
CA THR A 14 0.22 -0.21 -1.20
C THR A 14 -0.76 -0.96 -0.32
N THR A 15 -2.03 -1.02 -0.73
CA THR A 15 -3.06 -1.79 -0.05
C THR A 15 -3.36 -3.05 -0.85
N VAL A 16 -3.54 -4.17 -0.16
CA VAL A 16 -3.97 -5.44 -0.77
C VAL A 16 -5.47 -5.36 -1.00
N VAL A 17 -5.88 -5.53 -2.26
CA VAL A 17 -7.29 -5.53 -2.68
C VAL A 17 -7.79 -6.93 -3.04
N ASP A 18 -6.88 -7.87 -3.33
CA ASP A 18 -7.16 -9.29 -3.52
C ASP A 18 -6.05 -10.12 -2.85
N VAL A 19 -6.40 -10.68 -1.69
CA VAL A 19 -5.45 -11.41 -0.83
C VAL A 19 -4.95 -12.69 -1.51
N ALA A 20 -5.84 -13.46 -2.14
CA ALA A 20 -5.48 -14.74 -2.72
C ALA A 20 -4.50 -14.57 -3.89
N LEU A 21 -4.77 -13.60 -4.76
CA LEU A 21 -3.88 -13.27 -5.88
C LEU A 21 -2.54 -12.72 -5.40
N THR A 22 -2.53 -11.83 -4.41
CA THR A 22 -1.29 -11.27 -3.86
C THR A 22 -0.41 -12.35 -3.23
N LEU A 23 -0.99 -13.24 -2.39
CA LEU A 23 -0.24 -14.32 -1.76
C LEU A 23 0.37 -15.26 -2.81
N ARG A 24 -0.41 -15.64 -3.82
CA ARG A 24 0.10 -16.47 -4.92
C ARG A 24 1.30 -15.83 -5.61
N CYS A 25 1.20 -14.56 -6.01
CA CYS A 25 2.30 -13.85 -6.66
C CYS A 25 3.55 -13.78 -5.76
N LEU A 26 3.38 -13.53 -4.46
CA LEU A 26 4.49 -13.51 -3.51
C LEU A 26 5.18 -14.88 -3.42
N SER A 27 4.41 -15.96 -3.35
CA SER A 27 4.94 -17.33 -3.30
C SER A 27 5.68 -17.73 -4.59
N GLU A 28 5.32 -17.16 -5.74
CA GLU A 28 5.98 -17.36 -7.02
C GLU A 28 7.28 -16.53 -7.18
N GLY A 29 7.68 -15.75 -6.16
CA GLY A 29 8.87 -14.90 -6.22
C GLY A 29 8.68 -13.63 -7.05
N ALA A 30 7.44 -13.18 -7.26
CA ALA A 30 7.16 -11.97 -8.00
C ALA A 30 7.78 -10.74 -7.31
N ASN A 31 8.51 -9.92 -8.06
CA ASN A 31 9.01 -8.65 -7.54
C ASN A 31 7.90 -7.60 -7.41
N PHE A 32 8.17 -6.50 -6.70
CA PHE A 32 7.17 -5.46 -6.40
C PHE A 32 6.40 -4.94 -7.62
N ARG A 33 7.03 -4.88 -8.80
CA ARG A 33 6.37 -4.41 -10.05
C ARG A 33 5.46 -5.47 -10.67
N GLN A 34 5.68 -6.73 -10.35
CA GLN A 34 4.93 -7.89 -10.84
C GLN A 34 3.84 -8.34 -9.87
N ILE A 35 3.87 -7.90 -8.60
CA ILE A 35 2.81 -8.19 -7.63
C ILE A 35 1.48 -7.65 -8.14
N ARG A 36 0.48 -8.52 -8.17
CA ARG A 36 -0.92 -8.21 -8.50
C ARG A 36 -1.81 -8.35 -7.27
N GLY A 37 -3.07 -7.94 -7.39
CA GLY A 37 -4.00 -7.92 -6.27
C GLY A 37 -3.75 -6.77 -5.29
N THR A 38 -3.00 -5.76 -5.71
CA THR A 38 -2.67 -4.60 -4.90
C THR A 38 -3.03 -3.29 -5.61
N ARG A 39 -3.21 -2.23 -4.82
CA ARG A 39 -3.44 -0.87 -5.31
C ARG A 39 -2.51 0.10 -4.59
N ARG A 40 -1.89 0.99 -5.37
CA ARG A 40 -1.07 2.09 -4.83
C ARG A 40 -1.97 3.06 -4.09
N LEU A 41 -1.53 3.48 -2.91
CA LEU A 41 -2.26 4.40 -2.05
C LEU A 41 -1.35 5.57 -1.69
N LEU A 42 -1.88 6.77 -1.83
CA LEU A 42 -1.31 7.98 -1.26
C LEU A 42 -2.33 8.53 -0.28
N MET A 43 -1.94 8.65 0.98
CA MET A 43 -2.71 9.33 2.01
C MET A 43 -2.00 10.64 2.30
N THR A 44 -2.68 11.76 2.14
CA THR A 44 -2.19 13.05 2.60
C THR A 44 -2.93 13.46 3.85
N ARG A 45 -2.31 14.29 4.68
CA ARG A 45 -3.04 15.04 5.71
C ARG A 45 -4.20 15.75 4.99
N ARG A 46 -5.44 15.46 5.40
CA ARG A 46 -6.59 16.23 4.91
C ARG A 46 -6.53 17.58 5.60
N GLU A 47 -6.27 18.63 4.84
CA GLU A 47 -6.58 19.99 5.27
C GLU A 47 -8.11 20.09 5.29
N GLY A 48 -8.67 20.19 6.49
CA GLY A 48 -10.06 20.52 6.73
C GLY A 48 -10.15 21.97 7.18
#